data_AF-A0A9E4J1G1-F1
#
_entry.id   AF-A0A9E4J1G1-F1
#
_cell.length_a   1.000
_cell.length_b   1.000
_cell.length_c   1.000
_cell.angle_alpha   90.00
_cell.angle_beta   90.00
_cell.angle_gamma   90.00
#
_symmetry.space_group_name_H-M   'P 1'
#
loop_
_entity.id
_entity.type
_entity.pdbx_description
1 polymer ?
#
loop_
_entity_poly.entity_id
_entity_poly.type
_entity_poly.pdbx_seq_one_letter_code
_entity_poly.pdbx_strand_id
1 'polypeptide(L)'
;MRFRCCGEWFPCIDCHQEMAGHEVRVWSLAERDREAVLCGVCGRRLTIAEYMGCGSTCPSCGAAFNPGCSKHWHHYFEMEEPSR
;
A
#
# COMPACT_ATOMS: atom_id res chain seq x y z
N MET A 1 -2.54 -2.61 5.04
CA MET A 1 -2.80 -2.10 3.67
C MET A 1 -4.25 -2.37 3.32
N ARG A 2 -4.95 -1.43 2.69
CA ARG A 2 -6.29 -1.61 2.15
C ARG A 2 -6.19 -2.18 0.74
N PHE A 3 -6.83 -3.31 0.49
CA PHE A 3 -6.78 -3.98 -0.80
C PHE A 3 -7.82 -3.42 -1.77
N ARG A 4 -7.46 -3.26 -3.05
CA ARG A 4 -8.35 -2.69 -4.09
C ARG A 4 -9.49 -3.62 -4.49
N CYS A 5 -9.30 -4.94 -4.34
CA CYS A 5 -10.31 -5.94 -4.69
C CYS A 5 -11.53 -5.92 -3.76
N CYS A 6 -11.32 -5.75 -2.45
CA CYS A 6 -12.39 -5.87 -1.44
C CYS A 6 -12.52 -4.65 -0.52
N GLY A 7 -11.54 -3.75 -0.48
CA GLY A 7 -11.52 -2.60 0.41
C GLY A 7 -11.20 -2.95 1.87
N GLU A 8 -10.83 -4.19 2.17
CA GLU A 8 -10.46 -4.66 3.51
C GLU A 8 -8.98 -4.42 3.83
N TRP A 9 -8.63 -4.48 5.12
CA TRP A 9 -7.30 -4.19 5.63
C TRP A 9 -6.57 -5.45 6.04
N PHE A 10 -5.43 -5.72 5.40
CA PHE A 10 -4.54 -6.84 5.76
C PHE A 10 -3.10 -6.35 6.03
N PRO A 11 -2.32 -7.04 6.88
CA PRO A 11 -0.91 -6.71 7.12
C PRO A 11 -0.03 -6.87 5.87
N CYS A 12 -0.27 -7.92 5.07
CA CYS A 12 0.47 -8.22 3.84
C CYS A 12 -0.42 -8.95 2.81
N ILE A 13 0.15 -9.22 1.62
CA ILE A 13 -0.48 -9.99 0.54
C ILE A 13 -0.74 -11.45 0.94
N ASP A 14 0.18 -12.11 1.64
CA ASP A 14 0.03 -13.51 2.00
C ASP A 14 -1.19 -13.70 2.92
N CYS A 15 -1.33 -12.85 3.96
CA CYS A 15 -2.51 -12.87 4.83
C CYS A 15 -3.81 -12.60 4.06
N HIS A 16 -3.79 -11.77 3.02
CA HIS A 16 -4.96 -11.56 2.18
C HIS A 16 -5.27 -12.82 1.35
N GLN A 17 -4.27 -13.40 0.69
CA GLN A 17 -4.45 -14.57 -0.15
C GLN A 17 -4.96 -15.79 0.63
N GLU A 18 -4.52 -15.96 1.87
CA GLU A 18 -4.99 -17.03 2.76
C GLU A 18 -6.45 -16.85 3.19
N MET A 19 -6.91 -15.61 3.39
CA MET A 19 -8.17 -15.33 4.09
C MET A 19 -9.30 -14.84 3.18
N ALA A 20 -8.99 -14.14 2.09
CA ALA A 20 -9.97 -13.38 1.32
C ALA A 20 -10.76 -14.23 0.31
N GLY A 21 -10.25 -15.41 -0.07
CA GLY A 21 -10.92 -16.32 -1.01
C GLY A 21 -11.09 -15.78 -2.44
N HIS A 22 -10.35 -14.72 -2.80
CA HIS A 22 -10.37 -14.12 -4.14
C HIS A 22 -9.01 -13.54 -4.52
N GLU A 23 -8.80 -13.36 -5.82
CA GLU A 23 -7.56 -12.81 -6.36
C GLU A 23 -7.37 -11.33 -6.03
N VAL A 24 -6.11 -10.94 -5.82
CA VAL A 24 -5.72 -9.55 -5.57
C VAL A 24 -5.93 -8.72 -6.83
N ARG A 25 -6.47 -7.51 -6.63
CA ARG A 25 -6.43 -6.43 -7.63
C ARG A 25 -5.55 -5.31 -7.09
N VAL A 26 -4.82 -4.65 -7.99
CA VAL A 26 -3.95 -3.52 -7.66
C VAL A 26 -4.67 -2.20 -7.85
N TRP A 27 -4.31 -1.19 -7.06
CA TRP A 27 -4.75 0.20 -7.28
C TRP A 27 -4.06 0.77 -8.52
N SER A 28 -4.82 1.37 -9.42
CA SER A 28 -4.29 1.98 -10.65
C SER A 28 -3.51 3.27 -10.37
N LEU A 29 -2.73 3.72 -11.35
CA LEU A 29 -2.06 5.03 -11.31
C LEU A 29 -3.05 6.19 -11.11
N ALA A 30 -4.27 6.07 -11.62
CA ALA A 30 -5.33 7.08 -11.46
C ALA A 30 -5.95 7.12 -10.05
N GLU A 31 -5.73 6.09 -9.22
CA GLU A 31 -6.31 5.97 -7.88
C GLU A 31 -5.30 6.24 -6.76
N ARG A 32 -4.18 6.92 -7.08
CA ARG A 32 -3.09 7.19 -6.11
C ARG A 32 -3.48 8.13 -4.97
N ASP A 33 -4.58 8.87 -5.13
CA ASP A 33 -5.19 9.74 -4.13
C ASP A 33 -5.96 8.97 -3.04
N ARG A 34 -6.16 7.65 -3.19
CA ARG A 34 -6.93 6.84 -2.24
C ARG A 34 -6.14 6.50 -1.00
N GLU A 35 -6.78 6.65 0.17
CA GLU A 35 -6.26 6.17 1.45
C GLU A 35 -6.25 4.63 1.49
N ALA A 36 -5.09 4.05 1.23
CA ALA A 36 -4.88 2.61 1.26
C ALA A 36 -3.81 2.17 2.26
N VAL A 37 -3.06 3.10 2.86
CA VAL A 37 -1.97 2.75 3.77
C VAL A 37 -2.32 3.20 5.17
N LEU A 38 -2.01 2.37 6.17
CA LEU A 38 -2.21 2.68 7.58
C LEU A 38 -0.85 2.66 8.26
N CYS A 39 -0.51 3.73 9.00
CA CYS A 39 0.62 3.69 9.90
C CYS A 39 0.31 2.77 11.09
N GLY A 40 1.06 1.69 11.25
CA GLY A 40 0.90 0.77 12.38
C GLY A 40 1.24 1.37 13.75
N VAL A 41 1.87 2.55 13.79
CA VAL A 41 2.27 3.23 15.04
C VAL A 41 1.23 4.26 15.47
N CYS A 42 0.87 5.21 14.59
CA CYS A 42 -0.04 6.30 14.95
C CYS A 42 -1.47 6.13 14.39
N GLY A 43 -1.72 5.12 13.57
CA GLY A 43 -3.04 4.88 12.98
C GLY A 43 -3.44 5.86 11.87
N ARG A 44 -2.58 6.83 11.50
CA ARG A 44 -2.88 7.71 10.37
C ARG A 44 -3.03 6.88 9.10
N ARG A 45 -4.09 7.17 8.34
CA ARG A 45 -4.25 6.70 6.96
C ARG A 45 -3.52 7.64 6.02
N LEU A 46 -2.81 7.08 5.07
CA LEU A 46 -2.10 7.81 4.03
C LEU A 46 -2.69 7.43 2.69
N THR A 47 -2.77 8.41 1.80
CA THR A 47 -2.93 8.15 0.39
C THR A 47 -1.77 7.32 -0.14
N ILE A 48 -1.98 6.62 -1.24
CA ILE A 48 -0.92 5.83 -1.87
C ILE A 48 0.23 6.75 -2.32
N ALA A 49 -0.09 7.92 -2.88
CA ALA A 49 0.90 8.92 -3.26
C ALA A 49 1.75 9.40 -2.07
N GLU A 50 1.11 9.75 -0.94
CA GLU A 50 1.83 10.13 0.29
C GLU A 50 2.75 9.01 0.76
N TYR A 51 2.28 7.76 0.80
CA TYR A 51 3.10 6.63 1.24
C TYR A 51 4.31 6.39 0.35
N MET A 52 4.15 6.44 -0.98
CA MET A 52 5.27 6.25 -1.90
C MET A 52 6.29 7.40 -1.84
N GLY A 53 5.81 8.63 -1.58
CA GLY A 53 6.65 9.84 -1.52
C GLY A 53 7.28 10.11 -0.16
N CYS A 54 6.88 9.42 0.92
CA CYS A 54 7.30 9.76 2.28
C CYS A 54 8.72 9.30 2.68
N GLY A 55 9.49 8.71 1.77
CA GLY A 55 10.85 8.23 2.07
C GLY A 55 10.87 7.13 3.13
N SER A 56 9.85 6.27 3.16
CA SER A 56 9.66 5.23 4.19
C SER A 56 9.55 5.78 5.62
N THR A 57 9.08 7.01 5.80
CA THR A 57 8.85 7.60 7.13
C THR A 57 7.45 8.19 7.20
N CYS A 58 6.68 7.83 8.24
CA CYS A 58 5.34 8.37 8.40
C CYS A 58 5.38 9.91 8.54
N PRO A 59 4.72 10.68 7.67
CA PRO A 59 4.75 12.14 7.69
C PRO A 59 4.01 12.74 8.90
N SER A 60 3.32 11.92 9.69
CA SER A 60 2.55 12.37 10.86
C SER A 60 3.23 12.13 12.19
N CYS A 61 4.01 11.06 12.34
CA CYS A 61 4.62 10.69 13.61
C CYS A 61 6.11 10.38 13.52
N GLY A 62 6.71 10.43 12.32
CA GLY A 62 8.13 10.14 12.12
C GLY A 62 8.52 8.66 12.26
N ALA A 63 7.56 7.75 12.51
CA ALA A 63 7.86 6.33 12.57
C ALA A 63 8.33 5.79 11.21
N ALA A 64 9.36 4.95 11.23
CA ALA A 64 9.86 4.29 10.03
C ALA A 64 8.86 3.23 9.53
N PHE A 65 8.54 3.29 8.25
CA PHE A 65 8.03 2.12 7.52
C PHE A 65 9.20 1.21 7.16
N ASN A 66 8.92 -0.08 6.94
CA ASN A 66 9.95 -0.99 6.45
C ASN A 66 10.30 -0.62 4.98
N PRO A 67 11.54 -0.19 4.69
CA PRO A 67 11.93 0.19 3.33
C PRO A 67 11.80 -0.95 2.33
N GLY A 68 11.93 -2.21 2.79
CA GLY A 68 11.74 -3.41 1.98
C GLY A 68 10.33 -3.56 1.42
N CYS A 69 9.31 -2.91 2.00
CA CYS A 69 7.95 -2.93 1.47
C CYS A 69 7.84 -2.35 0.05
N SER A 70 8.78 -1.48 -0.35
CA SER A 70 8.87 -0.95 -1.72
C SER A 70 9.03 -2.04 -2.77
N LYS A 71 9.72 -3.14 -2.45
CA LYS A 71 9.89 -4.29 -3.34
C LYS A 71 8.58 -5.01 -3.63
N HIS A 72 7.59 -4.85 -2.76
CA HIS A 72 6.28 -5.49 -2.88
C HIS A 72 5.20 -4.57 -3.45
N TRP A 73 5.54 -3.34 -3.86
CA TRP A 73 4.53 -2.40 -4.36
C TRP A 73 3.70 -2.94 -5.52
N HIS A 74 4.30 -3.72 -6.41
CA HIS A 74 3.61 -4.36 -7.54
C HIS A 74 2.47 -5.32 -7.14
N HIS A 75 2.45 -5.79 -5.89
CA HIS A 75 1.34 -6.59 -5.36
C HIS A 75 0.13 -5.75 -4.95
N TYR A 76 0.29 -4.44 -4.74
CA TYR A 76 -0.76 -3.55 -4.26
C TYR A 76 -1.11 -2.46 -5.26
N PHE A 77 -0.15 -2.08 -6.11
CA PHE A 77 -0.21 -0.89 -6.94
C PHE A 77 0.27 -1.18 -8.36
N GLU A 78 -0.40 -0.57 -9.34
CA GLU A 78 0.09 -0.47 -10.70
C GLU A 78 1.37 0.37 -10.73
N MET A 79 2.48 -0.23 -11.15
CA MET A 79 3.76 0.47 -11.28
C MET A 79 3.87 1.03 -12.70
N GLU A 80 4.49 2.20 -12.84
CA GLU A 80 4.83 2.71 -14.18
C GLU A 80 5.77 1.70 -14.85
N GLU A 81 5.41 1.25 -16.05
CA GLU A 81 6.32 0.47 -16.89
C GLU A 81 7.55 1.34 -17.18
N PRO A 82 8.78 0.82 -17.04
CA PRO A 82 9.95 1.57 -17.46
C PRO A 82 9.79 1.89 -18.96
N SER A 83 9.86 3.17 -19.31
CA SER A 83 9.96 3.60 -20.71
C SER A 83 11.08 2.78 -21.37
N ARG A 84 10.72 1.98 -22.37
CA ARG A 84 11.69 1.38 -23.30
C ARG A 84 12.42 2.47 -24.07
#